data_AF-A0A1I3IAH6-F1
#
_entry.id   AF-A0A1I3IAH6-F1
#
_cell.length_a   1.000
_cell.length_b   1.000
_cell.length_c   1.000
_cell.angle_alpha   90.00
_cell.angle_beta   90.00
_cell.angle_gamma   90.00
#
_symmetry.space_group_name_H-M   'P 1'
#
loop_
_entity.id
_entity.type
_entity.pdbx_description
1 polymer ?
#
loop_
_entity_poly.entity_id
_entity_poly.type
_entity_poly.pdbx_seq_one_letter_code
_entity_poly.pdbx_strand_id
1 'polypeptide(L)'
;MPIANIVNEVLIKTRIYFDLKTQNKYYEEPTRLELPENKRQFYSQEERAKKLEILTKTRSRIMDGQSPYQKNEILQSIQGENHVGNCGEYSCKAFEYLKFESDNIRLLYNRPFDITIIHIKSPINRFEHAFVMLSDNYLNQFLDKGNLSDLFSRPHNSDIWICDPWANIACLLRDYPFEWKVKMRKWNERGKLLTYFGKTLSPTDFNVYTLIDHGIKSVEFNENVNTRG
;
A
#
# COMPACT_ATOMS: atom_id res chain seq x y z
N MET A 1 -10.26 21.32 6.20
CA MET A 1 -10.31 20.03 5.45
C MET A 1 -10.15 18.90 6.46
N PRO A 2 -11.03 17.90 6.56
CA PRO A 2 -10.84 16.76 7.48
C PRO A 2 -9.59 15.93 7.12
N ILE A 3 -8.98 15.24 8.10
CA ILE A 3 -7.86 14.31 7.85
C ILE A 3 -8.24 13.24 6.82
N ALA A 4 -9.49 12.76 6.87
CA ALA A 4 -10.05 11.84 5.89
C ALA A 4 -9.85 12.33 4.43
N ASN A 5 -10.00 13.63 4.18
CA ASN A 5 -9.83 14.21 2.85
C ASN A 5 -8.36 14.20 2.45
N ILE A 6 -7.45 14.58 3.34
CA ILE A 6 -6.00 14.54 3.07
C ILE A 6 -5.57 13.11 2.71
N VAL A 7 -5.99 12.11 3.51
CA VAL A 7 -5.63 10.70 3.25
C VAL A 7 -6.22 10.21 1.93
N ASN A 8 -7.46 10.59 1.60
CA ASN A 8 -8.07 10.26 0.30
C ASN A 8 -7.39 10.97 -0.88
N GLU A 9 -6.99 12.23 -0.72
CA GLU A 9 -6.25 12.96 -1.74
C GLU A 9 -4.88 12.32 -1.99
N VAL A 10 -4.16 11.95 -0.93
CA VAL A 10 -2.92 11.18 -1.05
C VAL A 10 -3.17 9.87 -1.79
N LEU A 11 -4.21 9.12 -1.40
CA LEU A 11 -4.58 7.87 -2.08
C LEU A 11 -4.75 8.08 -3.58
N ILE A 12 -5.49 9.11 -3.99
CA ILE A 12 -5.75 9.45 -5.39
C ILE A 12 -4.47 9.89 -6.09
N LYS A 13 -3.72 10.84 -5.51
CA LYS A 13 -2.45 11.36 -6.06
C LYS A 13 -1.45 10.22 -6.30
N THR A 14 -1.27 9.31 -5.34
CA THR A 14 -0.36 8.17 -5.49
C THR A 14 -0.81 7.23 -6.62
N ARG A 15 -2.13 7.00 -6.76
CA ARG A 15 -2.65 6.13 -7.83
C ARG A 15 -2.57 6.76 -9.22
N ILE A 16 -2.64 8.09 -9.31
CA ILE A 16 -2.39 8.83 -10.55
C ILE A 16 -0.91 8.74 -10.92
N TYR A 17 -0.01 8.88 -9.94
CA TYR A 17 1.43 8.75 -10.16
C TYR A 17 1.78 7.38 -10.77
N PHE A 18 1.28 6.27 -10.20
CA PHE A 18 1.46 4.93 -10.78
C PHE A 18 0.44 4.59 -11.88
N ASP A 19 0.54 5.29 -13.00
CA ASP A 19 -0.33 5.20 -14.17
C ASP A 19 -0.30 3.82 -14.88
N LEU A 20 0.87 3.18 -14.94
CA LEU A 20 1.02 1.79 -15.42
C LEU A 20 0.55 0.73 -14.40
N LYS A 21 0.15 1.17 -13.21
CA LYS A 21 -0.36 0.37 -12.10
C LYS A 21 0.65 -0.69 -11.64
N THR A 22 0.14 -1.80 -11.11
CA THR A 22 0.96 -2.91 -10.64
C THR A 22 0.97 -4.06 -11.64
N GLN A 23 2.11 -4.75 -11.75
CA GLN A 23 2.25 -5.93 -12.59
C GLN A 23 1.58 -7.18 -11.97
N ASN A 24 1.45 -7.21 -10.63
CA ASN A 24 1.06 -8.42 -9.91
C ASN A 24 -0.46 -8.64 -9.80
N LYS A 25 -1.27 -7.84 -10.50
CA LYS A 25 -2.73 -7.95 -10.60
C LYS A 25 -3.11 -8.15 -12.05
N TYR A 26 -3.82 -9.21 -12.37
CA TYR A 26 -4.14 -9.53 -13.75
C TYR A 26 -5.43 -10.34 -13.89
N TYR A 27 -5.83 -10.62 -15.13
CA TYR A 27 -6.94 -11.49 -15.47
C TYR A 27 -6.41 -12.62 -16.36
N GLU A 28 -6.89 -13.84 -16.15
CA GLU A 28 -6.62 -14.99 -17.03
C GLU A 28 -7.68 -15.10 -18.11
N GLU A 29 -7.43 -15.97 -19.10
CA GLU A 29 -8.45 -16.38 -20.05
C GLU A 29 -9.47 -17.32 -19.39
N PRO A 30 -10.76 -17.22 -19.72
CA PRO A 30 -11.37 -16.33 -20.72
C PRO A 30 -11.73 -14.92 -20.20
N THR A 31 -11.69 -14.68 -18.89
CA THR A 31 -12.12 -13.42 -18.25
C THR A 31 -11.47 -12.17 -18.85
N ARG A 32 -10.19 -12.26 -19.24
CA ARG A 32 -9.47 -11.17 -19.88
C ARG A 32 -10.12 -10.77 -21.22
N LEU A 33 -10.60 -11.73 -22.02
CA LEU A 33 -11.24 -11.45 -23.31
C LEU A 33 -12.59 -10.73 -23.19
N GLU A 34 -13.23 -10.81 -22.02
CA GLU A 34 -14.48 -10.10 -21.71
C GLU A 34 -14.26 -8.63 -21.34
N LEU A 35 -13.01 -8.20 -21.11
CA LEU A 35 -12.70 -6.81 -20.80
C LEU A 35 -12.79 -5.91 -22.06
N PRO A 36 -13.00 -4.60 -21.88
CA PRO A 36 -12.84 -3.62 -22.96
C PRO A 36 -11.44 -3.66 -23.56
N GLU A 37 -11.31 -3.36 -24.87
CA GLU A 37 -10.06 -3.54 -25.64
C GLU A 37 -8.82 -2.95 -24.97
N ASN A 38 -8.91 -1.68 -24.55
CA ASN A 38 -7.81 -1.01 -23.85
C ASN A 38 -7.35 -1.75 -22.59
N LYS A 39 -8.28 -2.38 -21.85
CA LYS A 39 -7.95 -3.21 -20.69
C LYS A 39 -7.42 -4.58 -21.08
N ARG A 40 -7.90 -5.18 -22.16
CA ARG A 40 -7.37 -6.47 -22.68
C ARG A 40 -5.90 -6.36 -23.00
N GLN A 41 -5.52 -5.29 -23.70
CA GLN A 41 -4.13 -4.98 -24.03
C GLN A 41 -3.32 -4.70 -22.75
N PHE A 42 -3.82 -3.83 -21.86
CA PHE A 42 -3.14 -3.45 -20.62
C PHE A 42 -2.82 -4.62 -19.68
N TYR A 43 -3.66 -5.66 -19.68
CA TYR A 43 -3.51 -6.88 -18.90
C TYR A 43 -2.98 -8.08 -19.70
N SER A 44 -2.53 -7.85 -20.95
CA SER A 44 -1.89 -8.89 -21.76
C SER A 44 -0.60 -9.40 -21.09
N GLN A 45 -0.17 -10.60 -21.48
CA GLN A 45 1.09 -11.18 -20.98
C GLN A 45 2.29 -10.30 -21.34
N GLU A 46 2.31 -9.74 -22.56
CA GLU A 46 3.35 -8.85 -23.04
C GLU A 46 3.46 -7.58 -22.19
N GLU A 47 2.34 -6.89 -21.95
CA GLU A 47 2.33 -5.66 -21.13
C GLU A 47 2.71 -5.94 -19.67
N ARG A 48 2.34 -7.11 -19.15
CA ARG A 48 2.78 -7.53 -17.81
C ARG A 48 4.29 -7.79 -17.76
N ALA A 49 4.86 -8.41 -18.79
CA ALA A 49 6.29 -8.65 -18.88
C ALA A 49 7.08 -7.33 -18.92
N LYS A 50 6.65 -6.36 -19.73
CA LYS A 50 7.23 -5.01 -19.76
C LYS A 50 7.21 -4.34 -18.38
N LYS A 51 6.07 -4.38 -17.69
CA LYS A 51 5.93 -3.83 -16.32
C LYS A 51 6.85 -4.53 -15.31
N LEU A 52 7.01 -5.85 -15.43
CA LEU A 52 7.91 -6.62 -14.58
C LEU A 52 9.37 -6.26 -14.83
N GLU A 53 9.77 -6.05 -16.10
CA GLU A 53 11.12 -5.63 -16.46
C GLU A 53 11.46 -4.26 -15.87
N ILE A 54 10.57 -3.27 -16.03
CA ILE A 54 10.74 -1.93 -15.46
C ILE A 54 10.87 -2.01 -13.93
N LEU A 55 9.99 -2.77 -13.27
CA LEU A 55 10.06 -2.97 -11.82
C LEU A 55 11.36 -3.66 -11.38
N THR A 56 11.83 -4.65 -12.13
CA THR A 56 13.06 -5.39 -11.82
C THR A 56 14.27 -4.48 -11.93
N LYS A 57 14.35 -3.68 -13.01
CA LYS A 57 15.39 -2.66 -13.19
C LYS A 57 15.36 -1.58 -12.10
N THR A 58 14.17 -1.21 -11.65
CA THR A 58 14.03 -0.25 -10.54
C THR A 58 14.52 -0.87 -9.23
N ARG A 59 14.10 -2.10 -8.94
CA ARG A 59 14.39 -2.79 -7.69
C ARG A 59 15.86 -3.18 -7.51
N SER A 60 16.60 -3.40 -8.61
CA SER A 60 18.05 -3.64 -8.53
C SER A 60 18.83 -2.45 -7.98
N ARG A 61 18.24 -1.24 -8.03
CA ARG A 61 18.82 -0.01 -7.46
C ARG A 61 18.14 0.48 -6.20
N ILE A 62 16.90 0.09 -5.94
CA ILE A 62 16.16 0.48 -4.72
C ILE A 62 16.90 0.10 -3.43
N MET A 63 17.73 -0.96 -3.46
CA MET A 63 18.57 -1.34 -2.31
C MET A 63 19.58 -0.24 -1.90
N ASP A 64 19.90 0.69 -2.80
CA ASP A 64 20.75 1.86 -2.52
C ASP A 64 20.00 2.90 -1.66
N GLY A 65 18.67 2.87 -1.65
CA GLY A 65 17.82 3.81 -0.92
C GLY A 65 17.53 3.36 0.51
N GLN A 66 17.90 4.18 1.49
CA GLN A 66 17.68 3.91 2.91
C GLN A 66 16.37 4.51 3.45
N SER A 67 15.70 5.37 2.68
CA SER A 67 14.42 6.00 3.05
C SER A 67 13.40 5.95 1.91
N PRO A 68 12.09 6.10 2.21
CA PRO A 68 11.05 6.21 1.19
C PRO A 68 11.34 7.30 0.13
N TYR A 69 11.92 8.43 0.54
CA TYR A 69 12.27 9.53 -0.35
C TYR A 69 13.34 9.12 -1.37
N GLN A 70 14.45 8.55 -0.91
CA GLN A 70 15.51 8.06 -1.79
C GLN A 70 15.02 6.96 -2.72
N LYS A 71 14.17 6.05 -2.23
CA LYS A 71 13.53 5.01 -3.06
C LYS A 71 12.67 5.64 -4.16
N ASN A 72 11.92 6.71 -3.86
CA ASN A 72 11.11 7.42 -4.85
C ASN A 72 11.98 8.21 -5.86
N GLU A 73 13.09 8.81 -5.44
CA GLU A 73 14.05 9.45 -6.34
C GLU A 73 14.67 8.44 -7.32
N ILE A 74 15.09 7.27 -6.82
CA ILE A 74 15.60 6.17 -7.64
C ILE A 74 14.52 5.73 -8.64
N LEU A 75 13.28 5.54 -8.17
CA LEU A 75 12.15 5.18 -9.02
C LEU A 75 11.93 6.20 -10.14
N GLN A 76 11.88 7.48 -9.79
CA GLN A 76 11.72 8.58 -10.76
C GLN A 76 12.87 8.60 -11.78
N SER A 77 14.10 8.39 -11.34
CA SER A 77 15.28 8.41 -12.21
C SER A 77 15.31 7.26 -13.24
N ILE A 78 14.69 6.12 -12.90
CA ILE A 78 14.71 4.92 -13.75
C ILE A 78 13.48 4.85 -14.65
N GLN A 79 12.30 5.21 -14.14
CA GLN A 79 11.02 5.03 -14.83
C GLN A 79 10.56 6.28 -15.60
N GLY A 80 11.12 7.47 -15.31
CA GLY A 80 10.78 8.70 -16.02
C GLY A 80 9.34 9.13 -15.76
N GLU A 81 8.51 9.19 -16.81
CA GLU A 81 7.12 9.66 -16.73
C GLU A 81 6.07 8.55 -16.59
N ASN A 82 6.43 7.29 -16.83
CA ASN A 82 5.49 6.16 -16.79
C ASN A 82 5.84 5.24 -15.62
N HIS A 83 5.01 5.23 -14.57
CA HIS A 83 5.35 4.58 -13.31
C HIS A 83 4.57 3.29 -13.07
N VAL A 84 5.32 2.23 -12.83
CA VAL A 84 4.84 0.94 -12.34
C VAL A 84 5.31 0.73 -10.91
N GLY A 85 4.40 0.24 -10.06
CA GLY A 85 4.64 0.03 -8.63
C GLY A 85 3.98 -1.24 -8.11
N ASN A 86 4.47 -1.76 -6.99
CA ASN A 86 3.75 -2.71 -6.15
C ASN A 86 3.55 -2.12 -4.76
N CYS A 87 3.01 -2.88 -3.81
CA CYS A 87 2.65 -2.38 -2.47
C CYS A 87 3.75 -1.55 -1.79
N GLY A 88 5.02 -1.96 -1.91
CA GLY A 88 6.18 -1.22 -1.39
C GLY A 88 6.38 0.15 -2.06
N GLU A 89 6.42 0.20 -3.39
CA GLU A 89 6.58 1.45 -4.14
C GLU A 89 5.37 2.40 -3.94
N TYR A 90 4.15 1.85 -3.95
CA TYR A 90 2.93 2.58 -3.62
C TYR A 90 2.99 3.19 -2.22
N SER A 91 3.48 2.42 -1.23
CA SER A 91 3.61 2.90 0.15
C SER A 91 4.67 3.98 0.28
N CYS A 92 5.83 3.83 -0.37
CA CYS A 92 6.88 4.85 -0.34
C CYS A 92 6.39 6.18 -0.92
N LYS A 93 5.60 6.16 -2.00
CA LYS A 93 5.07 7.38 -2.60
C LYS A 93 3.93 8.01 -1.80
N ALA A 94 3.02 7.21 -1.26
CA ALA A 94 1.99 7.75 -0.35
C ALA A 94 2.59 8.33 0.93
N PHE A 95 3.65 7.72 1.46
CA PHE A 95 4.40 8.24 2.58
C PHE A 95 4.95 9.65 2.31
N GLU A 96 5.62 9.83 1.16
CA GLU A 96 6.16 11.12 0.75
C GLU A 96 5.06 12.19 0.60
N TYR A 97 3.91 11.83 0.02
CA TYR A 97 2.80 12.78 -0.09
C TYR A 97 2.17 13.12 1.28
N LEU A 98 2.01 12.16 2.19
CA LEU A 98 1.58 12.47 3.56
C LEU A 98 2.58 13.38 4.27
N LYS A 99 3.88 13.19 4.01
CA LYS A 99 4.91 14.09 4.54
C LYS A 99 4.75 15.50 3.98
N PHE A 100 4.50 15.64 2.68
CA PHE A 100 4.27 16.93 2.06
C PHE A 100 3.04 17.65 2.65
N GLU A 101 2.00 16.90 2.99
CA GLU A 101 0.79 17.41 3.66
C GLU A 101 0.96 17.61 5.18
N SER A 102 2.18 17.45 5.73
CA SER A 102 2.39 17.40 7.17
C SER A 102 1.94 18.67 7.90
N ASP A 103 2.10 19.85 7.30
CA ASP A 103 1.64 21.10 7.92
C ASP A 103 0.11 21.19 7.96
N ASN A 104 -0.59 20.72 6.92
CA ASN A 104 -2.05 20.63 6.91
C ASN A 104 -2.55 19.62 7.96
N ILE A 105 -1.87 18.49 8.09
CA ILE A 105 -2.18 17.48 9.11
C ILE A 105 -1.94 18.04 10.52
N ARG A 106 -0.84 18.78 10.73
CA ARG A 106 -0.52 19.44 12.01
C ARG A 106 -1.63 20.40 12.44
N LEU A 107 -2.13 21.23 11.54
CA LEU A 107 -3.21 22.18 11.83
C LEU A 107 -4.49 21.49 12.32
N LEU A 108 -4.73 20.25 11.89
CA LEU A 108 -5.92 19.48 12.24
C LEU A 108 -5.75 18.66 13.51
N TYR A 109 -4.59 18.03 13.70
CA TYR A 109 -4.31 17.23 14.89
C TYR A 109 -3.92 18.08 16.09
N ASN A 110 -3.21 19.19 15.88
CA ASN A 110 -2.63 20.03 16.93
C ASN A 110 -1.80 19.23 17.97
N ARG A 111 -1.14 18.16 17.51
CA ARG A 111 -0.26 17.28 18.30
C ARG A 111 0.71 16.55 17.36
N PRO A 112 1.84 16.04 17.88
CA PRO A 112 2.74 15.19 17.11
C PRO A 112 2.03 13.97 16.53
N PHE A 113 2.50 13.51 15.38
CA PHE A 113 2.00 12.31 14.73
C PHE A 113 3.13 11.57 14.03
N ASP A 114 2.90 10.29 13.75
CA ASP A 114 3.77 9.43 12.99
C ASP A 114 3.16 9.14 11.62
N ILE A 115 4.01 9.15 10.59
CA ILE A 115 3.73 8.51 9.31
C ILE A 115 4.59 7.26 9.26
N THR A 116 3.99 6.12 8.92
CA THR A 116 4.66 4.82 9.08
C THR A 116 4.35 3.91 7.90
N ILE A 117 5.38 3.28 7.33
CA ILE A 117 5.21 2.18 6.40
C ILE A 117 5.16 0.88 7.19
N ILE A 118 4.01 0.22 7.10
CA ILE A 118 3.75 -1.05 7.75
C ILE A 118 3.94 -2.18 6.74
N HIS A 119 4.67 -3.22 7.15
CA HIS A 119 4.81 -4.46 6.39
C HIS A 119 4.16 -5.64 7.15
N ILE A 120 3.26 -6.33 6.46
CA ILE A 120 2.53 -7.50 6.96
C ILE A 120 2.80 -8.71 6.08
N LYS A 121 2.75 -9.90 6.67
CA LYS A 121 3.08 -11.14 5.98
C LYS A 121 2.24 -12.27 6.53
N SER A 122 1.76 -13.15 5.65
CA SER A 122 1.00 -14.31 6.08
C SER A 122 1.88 -15.27 6.90
N PRO A 123 1.33 -16.01 7.88
CA PRO A 123 2.10 -16.87 8.79
C PRO A 123 2.99 -17.90 8.07
N ILE A 124 2.50 -18.42 6.94
CA ILE A 124 3.21 -19.42 6.12
C ILE A 124 3.99 -18.81 4.95
N ASN A 125 4.27 -17.49 4.98
CA ASN A 125 5.05 -16.78 3.97
C ASN A 125 4.54 -17.01 2.54
N ARG A 126 3.23 -16.96 2.34
CA ARG A 126 2.60 -17.13 1.01
C ARG A 126 2.13 -15.84 0.39
N PHE A 127 2.06 -14.76 1.17
CA PHE A 127 1.74 -13.44 0.67
C PHE A 127 2.23 -12.39 1.67
N GLU A 128 2.65 -11.24 1.17
CA GLU A 128 3.03 -10.09 1.99
C GLU A 128 2.53 -8.80 1.35
N HIS A 129 2.39 -7.77 2.17
CA HIS A 129 1.81 -6.51 1.76
C HIS A 129 2.37 -5.36 2.57
N ALA A 130 2.40 -4.18 1.97
CA ALA A 130 2.83 -2.94 2.61
C ALA A 130 1.77 -1.85 2.40
N PHE A 131 1.58 -1.02 3.42
CA PHE A 131 0.68 0.14 3.39
C PHE A 131 1.18 1.23 4.33
N VAL A 132 0.61 2.43 4.23
CA VAL A 132 0.98 3.58 5.07
C VAL A 132 -0.05 3.81 6.15
N MET A 133 0.42 4.13 7.35
CA MET A 133 -0.39 4.49 8.50
C MET A 133 -0.04 5.90 8.96
N LEU A 134 -1.06 6.68 9.34
CA LEU A 134 -0.95 7.99 9.99
C LEU A 134 -1.54 7.86 11.40
N SER A 135 -0.73 8.07 12.43
CA SER A 135 -1.14 7.84 13.83
C SER A 135 -0.63 8.94 14.76
N ASP A 136 -1.27 9.14 15.91
CA ASP A 136 -0.97 10.20 16.88
C ASP A 136 0.15 9.83 17.88
N ASN A 137 1.32 9.43 17.37
CA ASN A 137 2.57 9.20 18.13
C ASN A 137 2.61 7.93 19.00
N TYR A 138 1.83 6.93 18.62
CA TYR A 138 1.55 5.77 19.47
C TYR A 138 2.41 4.53 19.15
N LEU A 139 3.04 4.48 17.97
CA LEU A 139 3.65 3.27 17.41
C LEU A 139 4.87 2.75 18.18
N ASN A 140 5.70 3.65 18.71
CA ASN A 140 6.91 3.27 19.45
C ASN A 140 6.60 2.43 20.70
N GLN A 141 5.38 2.51 21.26
CA GLN A 141 4.97 1.69 22.40
C GLN A 141 4.45 0.30 21.98
N PHE A 142 4.09 0.10 20.71
CA PHE A 142 3.48 -1.14 20.21
C PHE A 142 4.49 -2.11 19.59
N LEU A 143 5.56 -1.60 18.97
CA LEU A 143 6.56 -2.44 18.29
C LEU A 143 7.36 -3.34 19.23
N ASP A 144 7.50 -2.94 20.50
CA ASP A 144 8.23 -3.71 21.49
C ASP A 144 7.41 -4.88 22.09
N LYS A 145 6.07 -4.93 21.93
CA LYS A 145 5.25 -5.84 22.76
C LYS A 145 3.98 -6.48 22.16
N GLY A 146 3.50 -6.19 20.95
CA GLY A 146 2.17 -6.69 20.56
C GLY A 146 1.89 -6.89 19.07
N ASN A 147 1.08 -7.91 18.80
CA ASN A 147 0.47 -8.19 17.50
C ASN A 147 -0.47 -7.01 17.12
N LEU A 148 -0.58 -6.64 15.83
CA LEU A 148 -1.56 -5.63 15.35
C LEU A 148 -3.00 -5.97 15.75
N SER A 149 -3.32 -7.25 15.98
CA SER A 149 -4.62 -7.64 16.54
C SER A 149 -4.99 -6.79 17.74
N ASP A 150 -4.00 -6.42 18.56
CA ASP A 150 -4.16 -5.60 19.76
C ASP A 150 -4.35 -4.13 19.41
N LEU A 151 -3.81 -3.68 18.27
CA LEU A 151 -4.08 -2.35 17.70
C LEU A 151 -5.52 -2.31 17.15
N PHE A 152 -6.02 -3.36 16.50
CA PHE A 152 -7.41 -3.37 16.01
C PHE A 152 -8.45 -3.49 17.13
N SER A 153 -8.08 -4.05 18.29
CA SER A 153 -9.01 -4.38 19.37
C SER A 153 -9.20 -3.29 20.44
N ARG A 154 -8.50 -2.15 20.35
CA ARG A 154 -8.52 -1.11 21.40
C ARG A 154 -9.51 0.03 21.11
N PRO A 155 -10.35 0.42 22.08
CA PRO A 155 -11.37 1.47 21.92
C PRO A 155 -10.81 2.88 21.72
N HIS A 156 -9.51 3.12 21.95
CA HIS A 156 -8.86 4.44 21.87
C HIS A 156 -8.17 4.74 20.54
N ASN A 157 -8.30 3.89 19.51
CA ASN A 157 -7.69 4.10 18.20
C ASN A 157 -8.58 4.92 17.25
N SER A 158 -9.25 5.95 17.78
CA SER A 158 -10.28 6.69 17.04
C SER A 158 -9.77 7.43 15.81
N ASP A 159 -8.46 7.77 15.76
CA ASP A 159 -7.87 8.65 14.76
C ASP A 159 -6.67 8.06 14.00
N ILE A 160 -6.47 6.74 14.02
CA ILE A 160 -5.43 6.12 13.19
C ILE A 160 -5.98 5.90 11.78
N TRP A 161 -5.32 6.48 10.78
CA TRP A 161 -5.70 6.38 9.38
C TRP A 161 -4.78 5.45 8.61
N ILE A 162 -5.38 4.69 7.71
CA ILE A 162 -4.69 3.82 6.75
C ILE A 162 -4.80 4.44 5.37
N CYS A 163 -3.68 4.47 4.66
CA CYS A 163 -3.59 4.74 3.24
C CYS A 163 -2.95 3.55 2.53
N ASP A 164 -3.75 2.79 1.78
CA ASP A 164 -3.30 1.70 0.92
C ASP A 164 -3.67 1.98 -0.55
N PRO A 165 -2.80 2.69 -1.29
CA PRO A 165 -2.95 2.94 -2.72
C PRO A 165 -2.97 1.69 -3.59
N TRP A 166 -2.28 0.62 -3.18
CA TRP A 166 -2.25 -0.62 -3.93
C TRP A 166 -3.64 -1.27 -3.90
N ALA A 167 -4.27 -1.39 -2.74
CA ALA A 167 -5.64 -1.91 -2.61
C ALA A 167 -6.73 -0.87 -2.97
N ASN A 168 -6.38 0.41 -3.09
CA ASN A 168 -7.34 1.51 -3.21
C ASN A 168 -8.25 1.58 -1.98
N ILE A 169 -7.65 1.69 -0.81
CA ILE A 169 -8.32 1.79 0.49
C ILE A 169 -7.73 2.99 1.24
N ALA A 170 -8.61 3.85 1.74
CA ALA A 170 -8.28 4.90 2.70
C ALA A 170 -9.39 4.89 3.75
N CYS A 171 -9.06 4.53 4.98
CA CYS A 171 -10.05 4.34 6.04
C CYS A 171 -9.40 4.47 7.41
N LEU A 172 -10.20 4.42 8.46
CA LEU A 172 -9.69 4.28 9.81
C LEU A 172 -9.16 2.86 10.02
N LEU A 173 -8.17 2.72 10.90
CA LEU A 173 -7.54 1.44 11.23
C LEU A 173 -8.57 0.36 11.57
N ARG A 174 -9.55 0.68 12.42
CA ARG A 174 -10.60 -0.27 12.84
C ARG A 174 -11.43 -0.85 11.68
N ASP A 175 -11.55 -0.12 10.59
CA ASP A 175 -12.36 -0.52 9.42
C ASP A 175 -11.50 -1.28 8.39
N TYR A 176 -10.18 -1.20 8.49
CA TYR A 176 -9.26 -1.73 7.48
C TYR A 176 -9.37 -3.25 7.25
N PRO A 177 -9.49 -4.11 8.28
CA PRO A 177 -9.70 -5.54 8.06
C PRO A 177 -10.96 -5.84 7.24
N PHE A 178 -12.04 -5.09 7.47
CA PHE A 178 -13.28 -5.21 6.72
C PHE A 178 -13.12 -4.72 5.28
N GLU A 179 -12.60 -3.50 5.09
CA GLU A 179 -12.38 -2.91 3.76
C GLU A 179 -11.44 -3.76 2.89
N TRP A 180 -10.43 -4.39 3.49
CA TRP A 180 -9.55 -5.34 2.81
C TRP A 180 -10.32 -6.53 2.27
N LYS A 181 -11.13 -7.20 3.11
CA LYS A 181 -11.94 -8.36 2.71
C LYS A 181 -12.96 -7.99 1.62
N VAL A 182 -13.61 -6.84 1.74
CA VAL A 182 -14.49 -6.29 0.70
C VAL A 182 -13.73 -6.11 -0.62
N LYS A 183 -12.51 -5.56 -0.57
CA LYS A 183 -11.68 -5.36 -1.76
C LYS A 183 -11.29 -6.68 -2.43
N MET A 184 -10.81 -7.63 -1.64
CA MET A 184 -10.38 -8.94 -2.13
C MET A 184 -11.54 -9.69 -2.77
N ARG A 185 -12.71 -9.71 -2.12
CA ARG A 185 -13.92 -10.31 -2.70
C ARG A 185 -14.30 -9.66 -4.03
N LYS A 186 -14.35 -8.33 -4.08
CA LYS A 186 -14.64 -7.57 -5.31
C LYS A 186 -13.64 -7.87 -6.44
N TRP A 187 -12.37 -8.10 -6.13
CA TRP A 187 -11.38 -8.50 -7.14
C TRP A 187 -11.62 -9.93 -7.61
N ASN A 188 -11.88 -10.86 -6.70
CA ASN A 188 -12.16 -12.26 -7.03
C ASN A 188 -13.43 -12.42 -7.88
N GLU A 189 -14.52 -11.74 -7.52
CA GLU A 189 -15.79 -11.73 -8.28
C GLU A 189 -15.64 -11.19 -9.70
N ARG A 190 -14.64 -10.32 -9.93
CA ARG A 190 -14.31 -9.80 -11.26
C ARG A 190 -13.32 -10.71 -12.01
N GLY A 191 -12.96 -11.86 -11.45
CA GLY A 191 -11.97 -12.80 -11.99
C GLY A 191 -10.54 -12.26 -12.02
N LYS A 192 -10.22 -11.30 -11.13
CA LYS A 192 -8.84 -10.82 -10.99
C LYS A 192 -8.03 -11.78 -10.13
N LEU A 193 -6.78 -11.98 -10.53
CA LEU A 193 -5.80 -12.83 -9.86
C LEU A 193 -4.59 -12.01 -9.40
N LEU A 194 -3.86 -12.56 -8.44
CA LEU A 194 -2.62 -12.02 -7.91
C LEU A 194 -1.45 -12.93 -8.28
N THR A 195 -0.28 -12.34 -8.55
CA THR A 195 0.98 -13.09 -8.68
C THR A 195 1.91 -12.77 -7.52
N TYR A 196 2.44 -13.80 -6.86
CA TYR A 196 3.44 -13.65 -5.79
C TYR A 196 4.47 -14.77 -5.89
N PHE A 197 5.76 -14.43 -6.00
CA PHE A 197 6.86 -15.37 -6.26
C PHE A 197 6.56 -16.42 -7.34
N GLY A 198 6.04 -15.95 -8.49
CA GLY A 198 5.70 -16.82 -9.62
C GLY A 198 4.46 -17.69 -9.43
N LYS A 199 3.80 -17.63 -8.26
CA LYS A 199 2.55 -18.34 -7.99
C LYS A 199 1.35 -17.44 -8.25
N THR A 200 0.32 -18.05 -8.82
CA THR A 200 -1.01 -17.45 -8.95
C THR A 200 -1.79 -17.67 -7.67
N LEU A 201 -2.38 -16.59 -7.13
CA LEU A 201 -3.22 -16.61 -5.95
C LEU A 201 -4.58 -15.98 -6.28
N SER A 202 -5.65 -16.62 -5.82
CA SER A 202 -6.96 -15.97 -5.74
C SER A 202 -6.90 -14.86 -4.67
N PRO A 203 -7.53 -13.70 -4.89
CA PRO A 203 -7.68 -12.69 -3.83
C PRO A 203 -8.40 -13.23 -2.57
N THR A 204 -9.24 -14.25 -2.73
CA THR A 204 -9.93 -14.94 -1.63
C THR A 204 -9.18 -16.18 -1.12
N ASP A 205 -7.96 -16.45 -1.59
CA ASP A 205 -7.08 -17.43 -0.92
C ASP A 205 -6.92 -17.03 0.54
N PHE A 206 -6.92 -18.02 1.45
CA PHE A 206 -6.86 -17.79 2.89
C PHE A 206 -5.72 -16.83 3.27
N ASN A 207 -4.53 -16.98 2.69
CA ASN A 207 -3.35 -16.17 3.03
C ASN A 207 -3.47 -14.71 2.60
N VAL A 208 -4.25 -14.43 1.55
CA VAL A 208 -4.50 -13.08 1.05
C VAL A 208 -5.68 -12.48 1.81
N TYR A 209 -6.78 -13.23 1.88
CA TYR A 209 -8.06 -12.75 2.41
C TYR A 209 -8.01 -12.41 3.90
N THR A 210 -7.25 -13.19 4.66
CA THR A 210 -7.09 -13.02 6.12
C THR A 210 -5.79 -12.31 6.49
N LEU A 211 -5.05 -11.78 5.52
CA LEU A 211 -3.72 -11.20 5.75
C LEU A 211 -3.71 -10.15 6.86
N ILE A 212 -4.70 -9.25 6.86
CA ILE A 212 -4.80 -8.16 7.85
C ILE A 212 -5.12 -8.71 9.25
N ASP A 213 -5.75 -9.87 9.35
CA ASP A 213 -6.10 -10.50 10.63
C ASP A 213 -4.88 -11.07 11.37
N HIS A 214 -3.76 -11.31 10.65
CA HIS A 214 -2.59 -12.03 11.16
C HIS A 214 -1.49 -11.14 11.77
N GLY A 215 -1.65 -9.82 11.74
CA GLY A 215 -0.82 -8.90 12.50
C GLY A 215 0.29 -8.15 11.74
N ILE A 216 0.91 -7.11 12.35
CA ILE A 216 2.12 -6.43 11.86
C ILE A 216 3.26 -7.42 11.98
N LYS A 217 3.99 -7.61 10.88
CA LYS A 217 5.26 -8.32 10.96
C LYS A 217 6.40 -7.36 11.32
N SER A 218 6.43 -6.19 10.69
CA SER A 218 7.48 -5.21 10.92
C SER A 218 7.03 -3.80 10.52
N VAL A 219 7.66 -2.79 11.13
CA VAL A 219 7.68 -1.42 10.61
C VAL A 219 8.86 -1.31 9.66
N GLU A 220 8.58 -0.97 8.41
CA GLU A 220 9.64 -0.77 7.41
C GLU A 220 10.29 0.61 7.58
N PHE A 221 9.47 1.62 7.89
CA PHE A 221 9.94 2.98 8.10
C PHE A 221 8.96 3.74 8.99
N ASN A 222 9.48 4.59 9.87
CA ASN A 222 8.68 5.48 10.70
C ASN A 222 9.30 6.87 10.70
N GLU A 223 8.47 7.90 10.49
CA GLU A 223 8.88 9.28 10.69
C GLU A 223 7.93 9.97 11.66
N ASN A 224 8.52 10.43 12.76
CA ASN A 224 7.83 11.24 13.74
C ASN A 224 7.82 12.71 13.30
N VAL A 225 6.63 13.22 13.04
CA VAL A 225 6.39 14.62 12.71
C VAL A 225 6.05 15.35 14.00
N ASN A 226 7.10 15.82 14.68
CA ASN A 226 6.95 16.68 15.84
C ASN A 226 6.23 17.99 15.47
N THR A 227 5.45 18.52 16.40
CA THR A 227 5.13 19.95 16.44
C THR A 227 6.43 20.68 16.80
N ARG A 228 7.15 21.25 15.84
CA ARG A 228 8.36 22.04 16.17
C ARG A 228 7.96 23.47 16.52
N GLY A 229 8.56 23.95 17.62
CA GLY A 229 9.21 25.26 17.73
C GLY A 229 8.32 26.48 17.74
#